data_AF-A0A143ZQI5-F1
#
_entry.id   AF-A0A143ZQI5-F1
#
_cell.length_a   1.000
_cell.length_b   1.000
_cell.length_c   1.000
_cell.angle_alpha   90.00
_cell.angle_beta   90.00
_cell.angle_gamma   90.00
#
_symmetry.space_group_name_H-M   'P 1'
#
loop_
_entity.id
_entity.type
_entity.pdbx_description
1 polymer ?
#
loop_
_entity_poly.entity_id
_entity_poly.type
_entity_poly.pdbx_seq_one_letter_code
_entity_poly.pdbx_strand_id
1 'polypeptide(L)'
;MAVPDHSIDPRILASARKEFLEKGFEKASLKGICQGADVTTGALYKRYKGKEELFCAVVEQTVKELYAVANERGDRDPRELSDVELIKCWDMDGSDMMWWFQFLYDRHDDFVLLLTCAEGTRYSNFQHDWVEVLTKATSSFLAEAQRRNLCRKDVGPEELHILLTAFWTTIYEPFIHRFTWEQMEEHCRIVCHLFDWHSALAFRILE
;
A
#
# COMPACT_ATOMS: atom_id res chain seq x y z
N MET A 1 -29.27 -20.83 11.26
CA MET A 1 -29.31 -19.39 10.93
C MET A 1 -29.31 -19.29 9.41
N ALA A 2 -30.19 -18.48 8.81
CA ALA A 2 -30.21 -18.30 7.36
C ALA A 2 -28.90 -17.64 6.92
N VAL A 3 -28.25 -18.22 5.90
CA VAL A 3 -27.05 -17.63 5.29
C VAL A 3 -27.45 -16.26 4.72
N PRO A 4 -26.73 -15.18 5.03
CA PRO A 4 -27.01 -13.87 4.45
C PRO A 4 -26.89 -13.96 2.92
N ASP A 5 -27.91 -13.49 2.22
CA ASP A 5 -27.89 -13.39 0.76
C ASP A 5 -26.87 -12.30 0.36
N HIS A 6 -25.71 -12.66 -0.19
CA HIS A 6 -24.67 -11.71 -0.59
C HIS A 6 -24.82 -11.21 -2.04
N SER A 7 -25.94 -11.52 -2.72
CA SER A 7 -26.14 -11.18 -4.14
C SER A 7 -26.10 -9.68 -4.46
N ILE A 8 -26.42 -8.82 -3.48
CA ILE A 8 -26.43 -7.36 -3.67
C ILE A 8 -25.14 -6.67 -3.19
N ASP A 9 -24.23 -7.40 -2.54
CA ASP A 9 -22.99 -6.83 -1.99
C ASP A 9 -22.14 -6.15 -3.07
N PRO A 10 -21.97 -6.70 -4.29
CA PRO A 10 -21.21 -6.01 -5.34
C PRO A 10 -21.77 -4.62 -5.68
N ARG A 11 -23.10 -4.46 -5.72
CA ARG A 11 -23.76 -3.17 -5.97
C ARG A 11 -23.55 -2.19 -4.81
N ILE A 12 -23.65 -2.68 -3.57
CA ILE A 12 -23.43 -1.86 -2.37
C ILE A 12 -21.98 -1.38 -2.33
N LEU A 13 -21.00 -2.28 -2.52
CA LEU A 13 -19.58 -1.95 -2.49
C LEU A 13 -19.20 -0.99 -3.62
N ALA A 14 -19.72 -1.18 -4.83
CA ALA A 14 -19.48 -0.26 -5.94
C ALA A 14 -20.06 1.15 -5.67
N SER A 15 -21.29 1.22 -5.14
CA SER A 15 -21.88 2.52 -4.78
C SER A 15 -21.16 3.18 -3.60
N ALA A 16 -20.68 2.39 -2.65
CA ALA A 16 -19.91 2.87 -1.50
C ALA A 16 -18.57 3.43 -1.94
N ARG A 17 -17.83 2.70 -2.78
CA ARG A 17 -16.56 3.14 -3.39
C ARG A 17 -16.73 4.51 -4.06
N LYS A 18 -17.76 4.67 -4.88
CA LYS A 18 -18.07 5.95 -5.54
C LYS A 18 -18.38 7.08 -4.54
N GLU A 19 -19.28 6.85 -3.59
CA GLU A 19 -19.64 7.87 -2.59
C GLU A 19 -18.42 8.29 -1.75
N PHE A 20 -17.59 7.33 -1.34
CA PHE A 20 -16.38 7.61 -0.55
C PHE A 20 -15.32 8.37 -1.37
N LEU A 21 -15.10 8.03 -2.65
CA LEU A 21 -14.17 8.76 -3.52
C LEU A 21 -14.63 10.20 -3.79
N GLU A 22 -15.94 10.44 -3.87
CA GLU A 22 -16.49 11.77 -4.13
C GLU A 22 -16.51 12.66 -2.89
N LYS A 23 -16.76 12.09 -1.71
CA LYS A 23 -17.08 12.87 -0.50
C LYS A 23 -16.09 12.67 0.66
N GLY A 24 -15.21 11.69 0.58
CA GLY A 24 -14.45 11.19 1.72
C GLY A 24 -15.34 10.41 2.70
N PHE A 25 -14.73 9.67 3.63
CA PHE A 25 -15.48 8.89 4.62
C PHE A 25 -16.42 9.75 5.46
N GLU A 26 -15.95 10.87 6.02
CA GLU A 26 -16.72 11.68 6.95
C GLU A 26 -18.04 12.19 6.35
N LYS A 27 -17.98 12.76 5.14
CA LYS A 27 -19.15 13.39 4.48
C LYS A 27 -19.99 12.41 3.68
N ALA A 28 -19.49 11.20 3.39
CA ALA A 28 -20.28 10.15 2.76
C ALA A 28 -21.47 9.74 3.64
N SER A 29 -22.59 9.41 2.99
CA SER A 29 -23.83 9.05 3.66
C SER A 29 -24.30 7.64 3.27
N LEU A 30 -24.69 6.84 4.27
CA LEU A 30 -25.29 5.52 4.01
C LEU A 30 -26.57 5.62 3.17
N LYS A 31 -27.30 6.73 3.29
CA LYS A 31 -28.48 7.01 2.45
C LYS A 31 -28.10 7.17 0.98
N GLY A 32 -27.08 7.98 0.67
CA GLY A 32 -26.57 8.15 -0.69
C GLY A 32 -26.08 6.83 -1.29
N ILE A 33 -25.37 6.03 -0.50
CA ILE A 33 -24.91 4.70 -0.90
C ILE A 33 -26.11 3.76 -1.19
N CYS A 34 -27.11 3.73 -0.31
CA CYS A 34 -28.31 2.91 -0.54
C CYS A 34 -29.04 3.31 -1.83
N GLN A 35 -29.14 4.61 -2.10
CA GLN A 35 -29.76 5.13 -3.32
C GLN A 35 -28.96 4.76 -4.57
N GLY A 36 -27.64 4.93 -4.55
CA GLY A 36 -26.77 4.58 -5.68
C GLY A 36 -26.69 3.08 -5.94
N ALA A 37 -26.83 2.25 -4.91
CA ALA A 37 -26.89 0.80 -5.03
C ALA A 37 -28.31 0.28 -5.34
N ASP A 38 -29.34 1.13 -5.32
CA ASP A 38 -30.77 0.76 -5.41
C ASP A 38 -31.15 -0.35 -4.40
N VAL A 39 -30.88 -0.07 -3.12
CA VAL A 39 -31.20 -0.96 -1.99
C VAL A 39 -31.84 -0.16 -0.85
N THR A 40 -32.54 -0.86 0.04
CA THR A 40 -33.07 -0.23 1.25
C THR A 40 -32.00 -0.12 2.34
N THR A 41 -32.12 0.89 3.21
CA THR A 41 -31.26 1.02 4.39
C THR A 41 -31.30 -0.21 5.30
N GLY A 42 -32.46 -0.86 5.43
CA GLY A 42 -32.60 -2.10 6.19
C GLY A 42 -31.84 -3.28 5.56
N ALA A 43 -31.73 -3.34 4.23
CA ALA A 43 -30.92 -4.35 3.55
C ALA A 43 -29.42 -4.14 3.79
N LEU A 44 -28.97 -2.88 3.80
CA LEU A 44 -27.58 -2.53 4.12
C LEU A 44 -27.24 -2.92 5.57
N TYR A 45 -28.08 -2.54 6.54
CA TYR A 45 -27.82 -2.83 7.97
C TYR A 45 -27.82 -4.32 8.33
N LYS A 46 -28.42 -5.18 7.51
CA LYS A 46 -28.31 -6.64 7.68
C LYS A 46 -26.93 -7.19 7.34
N ARG A 47 -26.10 -6.42 6.62
CA ARG A 47 -24.77 -6.82 6.11
C ARG A 47 -23.64 -6.04 6.79
N TYR A 48 -23.86 -4.73 6.95
CA TYR A 48 -22.89 -3.82 7.52
C TYR A 48 -23.55 -3.05 8.68
N LYS A 49 -22.99 -3.15 9.87
CA LYS A 49 -23.35 -2.46 11.11
C LYS A 49 -23.28 -0.94 10.97
N GLY A 50 -22.51 -0.43 10.02
CA GLY A 50 -22.41 1.00 9.78
C GLY A 50 -21.47 1.36 8.64
N LYS A 51 -21.22 2.67 8.52
CA LYS A 51 -20.40 3.28 7.46
C LYS A 51 -18.96 2.80 7.49
N GLU A 52 -18.37 2.68 8.69
CA GLU A 52 -16.97 2.24 8.84
C GLU A 52 -16.77 0.78 8.41
N GLU A 53 -17.65 -0.13 8.83
CA GLU A 53 -17.56 -1.54 8.40
C GLU A 53 -17.72 -1.67 6.88
N LEU A 54 -18.59 -0.85 6.28
CA LEU A 54 -18.73 -0.78 4.84
C LEU A 54 -17.48 -0.23 4.15
N PHE A 55 -16.86 0.83 4.68
CA PHE A 55 -15.59 1.34 4.17
C PHE A 55 -14.50 0.26 4.24
N CYS A 56 -14.43 -0.46 5.36
CA CYS A 56 -13.47 -1.55 5.53
C CYS A 56 -13.67 -2.65 4.49
N ALA A 57 -14.91 -3.06 4.24
CA ALA A 57 -15.23 -4.06 3.22
C ALA A 57 -14.89 -3.59 1.80
N VAL A 58 -15.04 -2.28 1.51
CA VAL A 58 -14.69 -1.70 0.21
C VAL A 58 -13.21 -1.84 -0.09
N VAL A 59 -12.33 -1.65 0.88
CA VAL A 59 -10.86 -1.67 0.70
C VAL A 59 -10.20 -2.98 1.16
N GLU A 60 -10.98 -3.93 1.66
CA GLU A 60 -10.47 -5.13 2.36
C GLU A 60 -9.50 -5.94 1.50
N GLN A 61 -9.85 -6.18 0.24
CA GLN A 61 -9.02 -6.99 -0.66
C GLN A 61 -7.68 -6.31 -0.93
N THR A 62 -7.68 -5.00 -1.24
CA THR A 62 -6.46 -4.23 -1.49
C THR A 62 -5.55 -4.20 -0.26
N VAL A 63 -6.11 -3.96 0.93
CA VAL A 63 -5.35 -4.00 2.19
C VAL A 63 -4.75 -5.39 2.40
N LYS A 64 -5.55 -6.45 2.25
CA LYS A 64 -5.07 -7.83 2.43
C LYS A 64 -3.92 -8.16 1.49
N GLU A 65 -4.01 -7.78 0.22
CA GLU A 65 -2.99 -8.07 -0.79
C GLU A 65 -1.72 -7.24 -0.57
N LEU A 66 -1.84 -5.97 -0.19
CA LEU A 66 -0.70 -5.14 0.20
C LEU A 66 0.07 -5.80 1.36
N TYR A 67 -0.62 -6.12 2.45
CA TYR A 67 0.01 -6.73 3.61
C TYR A 67 0.55 -8.13 3.32
N ALA A 68 -0.04 -8.88 2.37
CA ALA A 68 0.52 -10.15 1.92
C ALA A 68 1.91 -9.96 1.27
N VAL A 69 2.08 -8.98 0.38
CA VAL A 69 3.39 -8.69 -0.23
C VAL A 69 4.43 -8.28 0.82
N ALA A 70 4.03 -7.48 1.81
CA ALA A 70 4.93 -7.09 2.90
C ALA A 70 5.32 -8.29 3.78
N ASN A 71 4.37 -9.17 4.09
CA ASN A 71 4.62 -10.38 4.89
C ASN A 71 5.50 -11.38 4.13
N GLU A 72 5.25 -11.61 2.83
CA GLU A 72 6.10 -12.48 2.00
C GLU A 72 7.56 -12.03 1.99
N ARG A 73 7.81 -10.71 2.08
CA ARG A 73 9.16 -10.18 2.25
C ARG A 73 9.69 -10.41 3.67
N GLY A 74 8.89 -10.10 4.68
CA GLY A 74 9.29 -10.22 6.10
C GLY A 74 9.49 -11.66 6.59
N ASP A 75 8.83 -12.63 5.97
CA ASP A 75 8.89 -14.06 6.34
C ASP A 75 10.13 -14.77 5.78
N ARG A 76 10.85 -14.16 4.82
CA ARG A 76 12.12 -14.69 4.34
C ARG A 76 13.19 -14.49 5.39
N ASP A 77 13.92 -15.54 5.72
CA ASP A 77 15.10 -15.43 6.59
C ASP A 77 16.28 -14.83 5.79
N PRO A 78 16.75 -13.62 6.09
CA PRO A 78 17.85 -13.00 5.34
C PRO A 78 19.16 -13.80 5.42
N ARG A 79 19.31 -14.67 6.42
CA ARG A 79 20.49 -15.52 6.59
C ARG A 79 20.59 -16.60 5.52
N GLU A 80 19.48 -16.96 4.90
CA GLU A 80 19.44 -17.96 3.82
C GLU A 80 19.81 -17.36 2.46
N LEU A 81 19.79 -16.03 2.33
CA LEU A 81 20.15 -15.32 1.10
C LEU A 81 21.67 -15.22 0.96
N SER A 82 22.15 -15.33 -0.28
CA SER A 82 23.51 -14.98 -0.66
C SER A 82 23.75 -13.46 -0.56
N ASP A 83 25.02 -13.05 -0.56
CA ASP A 83 25.38 -11.63 -0.53
C ASP A 83 24.82 -10.88 -1.75
N VAL A 84 24.82 -11.52 -2.91
CA VAL A 84 24.23 -10.97 -4.15
C VAL A 84 22.73 -10.77 -3.99
N GLU A 85 22.00 -11.75 -3.42
CA GLU A 85 20.55 -11.63 -3.22
C GLU A 85 20.20 -10.56 -2.19
N LEU A 86 20.99 -10.41 -1.13
CA LEU A 86 20.81 -9.35 -0.13
C LEU A 86 20.99 -7.96 -0.74
N ILE A 87 22.01 -7.79 -1.59
CA ILE A 87 22.27 -6.54 -2.31
C ILE A 87 21.13 -6.23 -3.27
N LYS A 88 20.69 -7.22 -4.07
CA LYS A 88 19.59 -7.08 -5.03
C LYS A 88 18.25 -6.66 -4.42
N CYS A 89 18.03 -6.95 -3.13
CA CYS A 89 16.82 -6.49 -2.42
C CYS A 89 16.69 -4.96 -2.31
N TRP A 90 17.73 -4.22 -2.71
CA TRP A 90 17.80 -2.75 -2.70
C TRP A 90 17.92 -2.17 -4.12
N ASP A 91 17.83 -3.00 -5.16
CA ASP A 91 17.85 -2.54 -6.54
C ASP A 91 16.59 -1.72 -6.84
N MET A 92 16.78 -0.58 -7.50
CA MET A 92 15.71 0.19 -8.11
C MET A 92 15.55 -0.21 -9.58
N ASP A 93 15.36 -1.52 -9.82
CA ASP A 93 15.10 -2.03 -11.17
C ASP A 93 13.76 -1.49 -11.66
N GLY A 94 13.76 -0.90 -12.87
CA GLY A 94 12.56 -0.35 -13.48
C GLY A 94 11.45 -1.39 -13.69
N SER A 95 11.79 -2.67 -13.90
CA SER A 95 10.81 -3.75 -14.08
C SER A 95 10.11 -4.13 -12.78
N ASP A 96 10.84 -4.26 -11.67
CA ASP A 96 10.29 -4.52 -10.34
C ASP A 96 9.45 -3.34 -9.85
N MET A 97 9.93 -2.11 -10.07
CA MET A 97 9.18 -0.91 -9.74
C MET A 97 7.94 -0.74 -10.60
N MET A 98 8.01 -1.05 -11.90
CA MET A 98 6.83 -1.01 -12.77
C MET A 98 5.79 -2.04 -12.33
N TRP A 99 6.21 -3.22 -11.89
CA TRP A 99 5.29 -4.21 -11.32
C TRP A 99 4.56 -3.65 -10.10
N TRP A 100 5.25 -2.95 -9.21
CA TRP A 100 4.62 -2.28 -8.06
C TRP A 100 3.61 -1.21 -8.49
N PHE A 101 3.97 -0.35 -9.44
CA PHE A 101 3.04 0.65 -9.97
C PHE A 101 1.82 0.01 -10.62
N GLN A 102 1.99 -1.05 -11.42
CA GLN A 102 0.88 -1.79 -12.01
C GLN A 102 0.00 -2.42 -10.95
N PHE A 103 0.59 -3.07 -9.95
CA PHE A 103 -0.13 -3.71 -8.85
C PHE A 103 -1.02 -2.72 -8.09
N LEU A 104 -0.51 -1.51 -7.81
CA LEU A 104 -1.26 -0.44 -7.16
C LEU A 104 -2.30 0.18 -8.09
N TYR A 105 -1.99 0.34 -9.37
CA TYR A 105 -2.89 0.92 -10.36
C TYR A 105 -4.08 0.01 -10.68
N ASP A 106 -3.91 -1.31 -10.69
CA ASP A 106 -5.02 -2.26 -10.79
C ASP A 106 -6.00 -2.16 -9.61
N ARG A 107 -5.54 -1.57 -8.49
CA ARG A 107 -6.29 -1.32 -7.25
C ARG A 107 -6.53 0.17 -7.01
N HIS A 108 -6.45 0.98 -8.07
CA HIS A 108 -6.33 2.43 -8.00
C HIS A 108 -7.34 3.08 -7.06
N ASP A 109 -8.63 2.80 -7.23
CA ASP A 109 -9.69 3.44 -6.45
C ASP A 109 -9.60 3.12 -4.95
N ASP A 110 -9.38 1.85 -4.62
CA ASP A 110 -9.22 1.37 -3.25
C ASP A 110 -7.98 1.98 -2.59
N PHE A 111 -6.89 2.10 -3.35
CA PHE A 111 -5.66 2.72 -2.88
C PHE A 111 -5.85 4.22 -2.65
N VAL A 112 -6.49 4.94 -3.57
CA VAL A 112 -6.84 6.36 -3.40
C VAL A 112 -7.75 6.57 -2.18
N LEU A 113 -8.71 5.67 -1.94
CA LEU A 113 -9.56 5.72 -0.75
C LEU A 113 -8.74 5.63 0.55
N LEU A 114 -7.77 4.71 0.61
CA LEU A 114 -6.89 4.56 1.75
C LEU A 114 -5.99 5.80 1.96
N LEU A 115 -5.52 6.41 0.88
CA LEU A 115 -4.63 7.57 0.93
C LEU A 115 -5.35 8.87 1.30
N THR A 116 -6.59 9.08 0.82
CA THR A 116 -7.22 10.41 0.83
C THR A 116 -8.61 10.49 1.43
N CYS A 117 -9.25 9.34 1.69
CA CYS A 117 -10.66 9.29 2.10
C CYS A 117 -10.89 8.55 3.42
N ALA A 118 -9.83 8.08 4.08
CA ALA A 118 -9.91 7.20 5.24
C ALA A 118 -10.03 7.91 6.60
N GLU A 119 -10.02 9.25 6.64
CA GLU A 119 -10.14 10.03 7.88
C GLU A 119 -11.43 9.66 8.65
N GLY A 120 -11.28 9.38 9.94
CA GLY A 120 -12.38 8.92 10.79
C GLY A 120 -12.63 7.41 10.75
N THR A 121 -11.78 6.64 10.06
CA THR A 121 -11.76 5.16 10.08
C THR A 121 -10.51 4.63 10.76
N ARG A 122 -10.47 3.32 11.01
CA ARG A 122 -9.23 2.62 11.42
C ARG A 122 -8.02 2.82 10.49
N TYR A 123 -8.23 3.27 9.25
CA TYR A 123 -7.16 3.50 8.27
C TYR A 123 -6.74 4.98 8.18
N SER A 124 -7.12 5.82 9.15
CA SER A 124 -6.80 7.26 9.12
C SER A 124 -5.28 7.55 9.03
N ASN A 125 -4.42 6.62 9.48
CA ASN A 125 -2.96 6.74 9.44
C ASN A 125 -2.32 5.78 8.42
N PHE A 126 -3.08 5.30 7.43
CA PHE A 126 -2.65 4.23 6.53
C PHE A 126 -1.25 4.44 5.91
N GLN A 127 -0.93 5.67 5.46
CA GLN A 127 0.37 5.97 4.87
C GLN A 127 1.53 5.70 5.83
N HIS A 128 1.36 6.06 7.11
CA HIS A 128 2.36 5.84 8.15
C HIS A 128 2.44 4.36 8.52
N ASP A 129 1.29 3.73 8.81
CA ASP A 129 1.21 2.32 9.21
C ASP A 129 1.83 1.40 8.14
N TRP A 130 1.60 1.71 6.85
CA TRP A 130 2.20 0.97 5.73
C TRP A 130 3.73 1.07 5.72
N VAL A 131 4.27 2.27 5.93
CA VAL A 131 5.73 2.47 5.99
C VAL A 131 6.32 1.77 7.21
N GLU A 132 5.65 1.75 8.36
CA GLU A 132 6.11 0.98 9.53
C GLU A 132 6.21 -0.52 9.23
N VAL A 133 5.18 -1.09 8.59
CA VAL A 133 5.14 -2.51 8.20
C VAL A 133 6.32 -2.84 7.27
N LEU A 134 6.57 -2.01 6.26
CA LEU A 134 7.68 -2.23 5.33
C LEU A 134 9.04 -1.96 5.97
N THR A 135 9.16 -0.97 6.85
CA THR A 135 10.39 -0.74 7.63
C THR A 135 10.73 -2.00 8.43
N LYS A 136 9.74 -2.60 9.09
CA LYS A 136 9.95 -3.84 9.84
C LYS A 136 10.35 -5.00 8.93
N ALA A 137 9.69 -5.16 7.79
CA ALA A 137 9.99 -6.23 6.82
C ALA A 137 11.39 -6.08 6.19
N THR A 138 11.88 -4.85 6.02
CA THR A 138 13.18 -4.56 5.37
C THR A 138 14.35 -4.45 6.34
N SER A 139 14.10 -4.13 7.61
CA SER A 139 15.16 -3.91 8.61
C SER A 139 16.00 -5.17 8.85
N SER A 140 15.41 -6.37 8.79
CA SER A 140 16.16 -7.63 8.96
C SER A 140 17.16 -7.86 7.82
N PHE A 141 16.82 -7.47 6.60
CA PHE A 141 17.70 -7.55 5.43
C PHE A 141 18.86 -6.57 5.54
N LEU A 142 18.59 -5.32 5.97
CA LEU A 142 19.65 -4.34 6.22
C LEU A 142 20.60 -4.83 7.32
N ALA A 143 20.05 -5.30 8.44
CA ALA A 143 20.84 -5.80 9.56
C ALA A 143 21.73 -6.98 9.16
N GLU A 144 21.24 -7.89 8.32
CA GLU A 144 22.04 -9.00 7.82
C GLU A 144 23.16 -8.54 6.87
N ALA A 145 22.87 -7.62 5.94
CA ALA A 145 23.88 -7.02 5.08
C ALA A 145 24.98 -6.31 5.89
N GLN A 146 24.59 -5.58 6.94
CA GLN A 146 25.51 -4.93 7.88
C GLN A 146 26.35 -5.96 8.65
N ARG A 147 25.73 -7.05 9.13
CA ARG A 147 26.42 -8.14 9.83
C ARG A 147 27.51 -8.77 8.97
N ARG A 148 27.25 -8.93 7.66
CA ARG A 148 28.21 -9.45 6.67
C ARG A 148 29.22 -8.42 6.17
N ASN A 149 29.13 -7.16 6.62
CA ASN A 149 29.97 -6.04 6.17
C ASN A 149 29.82 -5.70 4.68
N LEU A 150 28.62 -5.92 4.13
CA LEU A 150 28.29 -5.58 2.74
C LEU A 150 27.96 -4.10 2.58
N CYS A 151 27.53 -3.41 3.63
CA CYS A 151 27.12 -2.01 3.62
C CYS A 151 27.51 -1.27 4.91
N ARG A 152 27.22 0.04 4.98
CA ARG A 152 27.47 0.89 6.16
C ARG A 152 26.63 0.47 7.37
N LYS A 153 27.15 0.66 8.58
CA LYS A 153 26.55 0.21 9.85
C LYS A 153 25.89 1.31 10.68
N ASP A 154 25.97 2.54 10.22
CA ASP A 154 25.44 3.72 10.91
C ASP A 154 24.00 4.07 10.52
N VAL A 155 23.39 3.32 9.60
CA VAL A 155 21.95 3.41 9.30
C VAL A 155 21.20 2.41 10.16
N GLY A 156 20.51 2.93 11.19
CA GLY A 156 19.60 2.16 12.04
C GLY A 156 18.16 2.16 11.55
N PRO A 157 17.23 1.49 12.27
CA PRO A 157 15.82 1.40 11.89
C PRO A 157 15.11 2.75 11.76
N GLU A 158 15.45 3.72 12.62
CA GLU A 158 14.85 5.07 12.60
C GLU A 158 15.22 5.83 11.33
N GLU A 159 16.50 5.82 10.94
CA GLU A 159 16.96 6.44 9.70
C GLU A 159 16.36 5.72 8.48
N LEU A 160 16.33 4.38 8.49
CA LEU A 160 15.70 3.60 7.43
C LEU A 160 14.22 3.95 7.27
N HIS A 161 13.49 4.13 8.38
CA HIS A 161 12.09 4.57 8.35
C HIS A 161 11.91 5.93 7.67
N ILE A 162 12.79 6.90 7.96
CA ILE A 162 12.75 8.23 7.32
C ILE A 162 12.97 8.11 5.81
N LEU A 163 13.97 7.33 5.39
CA LEU A 163 14.26 7.12 3.96
C LEU A 163 13.11 6.42 3.25
N LEU A 164 12.54 5.37 3.86
CA LEU A 164 11.39 4.66 3.31
C LEU A 164 10.13 5.55 3.26
N THR A 165 9.94 6.43 4.24
CA THR A 165 8.84 7.41 4.22
C THR A 165 8.97 8.34 3.02
N ALA A 166 10.17 8.89 2.77
CA ALA A 166 10.42 9.74 1.62
C ALA A 166 10.19 8.98 0.30
N PHE A 167 10.68 7.75 0.21
CA PHE A 167 10.47 6.87 -0.94
C PHE A 167 8.97 6.62 -1.20
N TRP A 168 8.23 6.14 -0.22
CA TRP A 168 6.81 5.82 -0.40
C TRP A 168 5.94 7.05 -0.67
N THR A 169 6.31 8.21 -0.16
CA THR A 169 5.66 9.47 -0.52
C THR A 169 5.71 9.68 -2.04
N THR A 170 6.86 9.44 -2.68
CA THR A 170 6.96 9.53 -4.15
C THR A 170 6.10 8.50 -4.89
N ILE A 171 5.75 7.37 -4.26
CA ILE A 171 4.86 6.37 -4.85
C ILE A 171 3.39 6.75 -4.67
N TYR A 172 3.01 7.37 -3.55
CA TYR A 172 1.63 7.77 -3.26
C TYR A 172 1.17 8.99 -4.05
N GLU A 173 2.02 10.02 -4.17
CA GLU A 173 1.65 11.32 -4.72
C GLU A 173 1.02 11.24 -6.12
N PRO A 174 1.50 10.42 -7.07
CA PRO A 174 0.84 10.25 -8.36
C PRO A 174 -0.63 9.83 -8.27
N PHE A 175 -1.01 9.01 -7.27
CA PHE A 175 -2.40 8.58 -7.06
C PHE A 175 -3.24 9.73 -6.49
N ILE A 176 -2.67 10.50 -5.55
CA ILE A 176 -3.31 11.68 -4.96
C ILE A 176 -3.56 12.74 -6.05
N HIS A 177 -2.60 12.91 -6.96
CA HIS A 177 -2.66 13.83 -8.10
C HIS A 177 -3.36 13.26 -9.35
N ARG A 178 -3.88 12.03 -9.29
CA ARG A 178 -4.68 11.39 -10.35
C ARG A 178 -3.95 11.27 -11.69
N PHE A 179 -2.70 10.82 -11.64
CA PHE A 179 -1.91 10.56 -12.85
C PHE A 179 -2.58 9.50 -13.74
N THR A 180 -2.50 9.69 -15.05
CA THR A 180 -2.80 8.63 -16.03
C THR A 180 -1.75 7.54 -15.96
N TRP A 181 -2.04 6.36 -16.55
CA TRP A 181 -1.04 5.28 -16.62
C TRP A 181 0.26 5.72 -17.32
N GLU A 182 0.16 6.46 -18.44
CA GLU A 182 1.34 6.99 -19.14
C GLU A 182 2.18 7.92 -18.25
N GLN A 183 1.53 8.73 -17.42
CA GLN A 183 2.22 9.57 -16.43
C GLN A 183 2.85 8.75 -15.30
N MET A 184 2.19 7.67 -14.84
CA MET A 184 2.74 6.74 -13.86
C MET A 184 4.00 6.05 -14.39
N GLU A 185 3.98 5.62 -15.66
CA GLU A 185 5.14 4.97 -16.28
C GLU A 185 6.34 5.90 -16.34
N GLU A 186 6.14 7.16 -16.74
CA GLU A 186 7.21 8.15 -16.77
C GLU A 186 7.71 8.50 -15.37
N HIS A 187 6.79 8.66 -14.41
CA HIS A 187 7.14 8.91 -13.02
C HIS A 187 7.95 7.76 -12.42
N CYS A 188 7.58 6.50 -12.72
CA CYS A 188 8.32 5.32 -12.29
C CYS A 188 9.78 5.39 -12.76
N ARG A 189 10.03 5.78 -14.02
CA ARG A 189 11.41 5.95 -14.54
C ARG A 189 12.18 7.00 -13.74
N ILE A 190 11.56 8.15 -13.47
CA ILE A 190 12.19 9.24 -12.70
C ILE A 190 12.52 8.77 -11.28
N VAL A 191 11.58 8.11 -10.59
CA VAL A 191 11.78 7.61 -9.22
C VAL A 191 12.91 6.58 -9.15
N CYS A 192 13.01 5.68 -10.13
CA CYS A 192 14.12 4.71 -10.18
C CYS A 192 15.50 5.38 -10.32
N HIS A 193 15.57 6.58 -10.91
CA HIS A 193 16.82 7.35 -11.01
C HIS A 193 17.05 8.26 -9.79
N LEU A 194 15.99 8.67 -9.10
CA LEU A 194 16.06 9.54 -7.93
C LEU A 194 16.60 8.79 -6.70
N PHE A 195 16.19 7.54 -6.50
CA PHE A 195 16.62 6.74 -5.36
C PHE A 195 17.75 5.80 -5.73
N ASP A 196 18.91 5.98 -5.11
CA ASP A 196 20.05 5.08 -5.19
C ASP A 196 20.34 4.50 -3.80
N TRP A 197 19.67 3.39 -3.48
CA TRP A 197 19.85 2.69 -2.20
C TRP A 197 21.25 2.10 -2.05
N HIS A 198 21.93 1.76 -3.15
CA HIS A 198 23.29 1.26 -3.13
C HIS A 198 24.26 2.31 -2.62
N SER A 199 24.17 3.53 -3.17
CA SER A 199 24.96 4.66 -2.71
C SER A 199 24.55 5.11 -1.30
N ALA A 200 23.25 5.19 -1.00
CA ALA A 200 22.76 5.64 0.32
C ALA A 200 23.26 4.72 1.46
N LEU A 201 23.23 3.41 1.23
CA LEU A 201 23.66 2.39 2.18
C LEU A 201 25.15 2.04 2.03
N ALA A 202 25.85 2.62 1.06
CA ALA A 202 27.24 2.33 0.73
C ALA A 202 27.50 0.82 0.57
N PHE A 203 26.69 0.16 -0.25
CA PHE A 203 26.90 -1.25 -0.59
C PHE A 203 28.23 -1.42 -1.34
N ARG A 204 28.98 -2.44 -0.94
CA ARG A 204 30.23 -2.83 -1.61
C ARG A 204 29.85 -3.70 -2.78
N ILE A 205 30.13 -3.22 -4.00
CA ILE A 205 30.00 -4.04 -5.19
C ILE A 205 30.96 -5.22 -5.03
N LEU A 206 30.43 -6.44 -5.08
CA LEU A 206 31.24 -7.65 -5.13
C LEU A 206 31.95 -7.65 -6.50
N GLU A 207 33.28 -7.50 -6.51
CA GLU A 207 34.12 -7.74 -7.70
C GLU A 207 33.99 -9.18 -8.20
#